data_AF-A0A2X1UPR4-F1
#
_entry.id   AF-A0A2X1UPR4-F1
#
_cell.length_a   1.000
_cell.length_b   1.000
_cell.length_c   1.000
_cell.angle_alpha   90.00
_cell.angle_beta   90.00
_cell.angle_gamma   90.00
#
_symmetry.space_group_name_H-M   'P 1'
#
loop_
_entity.id
_entity.type
_entity.pdbx_description
1 polymer ?
#
loop_
_entity_poly.entity_id
_entity_poly.type
_entity_poly.pdbx_seq_one_letter_code
_entity_poly.pdbx_strand_id
1 'polypeptide(L)'
;MIENEIGRGERASWGSFPRVIRNDDLNTLSNHSEYLGAKSGDTEAAISLISKTLKQETVEECFKLLKKCSDVILVPVLAKEVAGNNKIPLVTAKFLSEYLELPFVDNIVQKEKIGRTGKGADYRLAFNPTFEGFVDNSKEYFIVDDVMTQHNFHTLSC
;
A
#
# COMPACT_ATOMS: atom_id res chain seq x y z
N MET A 1 24.52 -18.25 -18.98
CA MET A 1 24.33 -17.53 -17.70
C MET A 1 23.50 -16.32 -18.03
N ILE A 2 22.23 -16.32 -17.63
CA ILE A 2 21.31 -15.21 -17.91
C ILE A 2 21.41 -14.27 -16.71
N GLU A 3 22.02 -13.11 -16.91
CA GLU A 3 22.02 -12.04 -15.91
C GLU A 3 20.58 -11.54 -15.74
N ASN A 4 20.05 -11.68 -14.53
CA ASN A 4 18.76 -11.09 -14.18
C ASN A 4 18.88 -9.57 -14.28
N GLU A 5 18.20 -8.98 -15.26
CA GLU A 5 17.97 -7.54 -15.33
C GLU A 5 17.24 -7.09 -14.06
N ILE A 6 17.99 -6.48 -13.14
CA ILE A 6 17.41 -5.79 -11.99
C ILE A 6 16.65 -4.60 -12.57
N GLY A 7 15.32 -4.63 -12.49
CA GLY A 7 14.45 -3.57 -12.99
C GLY A 7 14.85 -2.22 -12.39
N ARG A 8 15.47 -1.36 -13.20
CA ARG A 8 15.70 0.04 -12.84
C ARG A 8 14.36 0.76 -12.94
N GLY A 9 13.59 0.77 -11.85
CA GLY A 9 12.39 1.60 -11.78
C GLY A 9 12.77 3.07 -11.96
N GLU A 10 12.36 3.68 -13.07
CA GLU A 10 12.51 5.11 -13.30
C GLU A 10 11.75 5.87 -12.20
N ARG A 11 12.41 6.84 -11.55
CA ARG A 11 11.70 7.74 -10.63
C ARG A 11 10.90 8.73 -11.48
N ALA A 12 9.58 8.61 -11.46
CA ALA A 12 8.72 9.61 -12.07
C ALA A 12 9.01 11.00 -11.48
N SER A 13 9.00 12.04 -12.31
CA SER A 13 9.11 13.41 -11.83
C SER A 13 7.97 13.72 -10.86
N TRP A 14 8.29 14.19 -9.65
CA TRP A 14 7.34 14.27 -8.53
C TRP A 14 6.20 15.29 -8.69
N GLY A 15 6.20 16.13 -9.73
CA GLY A 15 5.09 17.01 -10.12
C GLY A 15 4.34 17.64 -8.94
N SER A 16 3.01 17.69 -9.03
CA SER A 16 2.14 17.87 -7.88
C SER A 16 1.81 16.50 -7.29
N PHE A 17 2.43 16.15 -6.16
CA PHE A 17 2.17 14.86 -5.53
C PHE A 17 0.69 14.74 -5.15
N PRO A 18 0.01 13.63 -5.50
CA PRO A 18 -1.40 13.46 -5.21
C PRO A 18 -1.68 13.50 -3.71
N ARG A 19 -2.90 13.89 -3.35
CA ARG A 19 -3.35 14.00 -1.96
C ARG A 19 -3.24 12.64 -1.28
N VAL A 20 -2.56 12.59 -0.13
CA VAL A 20 -2.50 11.40 0.74
C VAL A 20 -3.54 11.52 1.85
N ILE A 21 -4.28 10.44 2.06
CA ILE A 21 -5.18 10.28 3.20
C ILE A 21 -4.52 9.31 4.17
N ARG A 22 -4.49 9.65 5.47
CA ARG A 22 -3.89 8.81 6.52
C ARG A 22 -4.94 8.45 7.55
N ASN A 23 -5.08 7.15 7.80
CA ASN A 23 -5.98 6.65 8.83
C ASN A 23 -5.49 6.97 10.25
N ASP A 24 -4.17 6.91 10.46
CA ASP A 24 -3.59 7.15 11.77
C ASP A 24 -2.12 7.61 11.70
N ASP A 25 -1.59 7.92 12.88
CA ASP A 25 -0.18 8.20 13.09
C ASP A 25 0.71 6.99 12.80
N LEU A 26 2.00 7.25 12.64
CA LEU A 26 2.98 6.23 12.32
C LEU A 26 3.11 5.22 13.48
N ASN A 27 3.21 3.93 13.13
CA ASN A 27 3.42 2.82 14.08
C ASN A 27 2.29 2.57 15.09
N THR A 28 1.11 3.16 14.94
CA THR A 28 -0.02 2.84 15.85
C THR A 28 -0.57 1.44 15.60
N LEU A 29 -0.64 1.01 14.33
CA LEU A 29 -1.09 -0.32 13.93
C LEU A 29 -0.28 -1.45 14.59
N SER A 30 1.02 -1.28 14.79
CA SER A 30 1.88 -2.30 15.40
C SER A 30 1.62 -2.56 16.88
N ASN A 31 0.81 -1.72 17.54
CA ASN A 31 0.44 -1.90 18.94
C ASN A 31 -0.71 -2.90 19.14
N HIS A 32 -1.36 -3.33 18.05
CA HIS A 32 -2.46 -4.29 18.11
C HIS A 32 -1.95 -5.73 18.05
N SER A 33 -2.56 -6.62 18.83
CA SER A 33 -2.20 -8.05 18.89
C SER A 33 -2.30 -8.76 17.54
N GLU A 34 -3.23 -8.33 16.69
CA GLU A 34 -3.53 -8.88 15.38
C GLU A 34 -2.52 -8.49 14.32
N TYR A 35 -1.73 -7.44 14.58
CA TYR A 35 -0.83 -6.84 13.60
C TYR A 35 0.14 -7.85 12.99
N LEU A 36 0.79 -8.65 13.83
CA LEU A 36 1.77 -9.65 13.37
C LEU A 36 1.09 -10.72 12.51
N GLY A 37 -0.09 -11.21 12.92
CA GLY A 37 -0.88 -12.15 12.14
C GLY A 37 -1.22 -11.59 10.77
N ALA A 38 -1.79 -10.38 10.75
CA ALA A 38 -2.19 -9.67 9.53
C ALA A 38 -1.02 -9.44 8.56
N LYS A 39 0.15 -9.03 9.07
CA LYS A 39 1.39 -8.88 8.29
C LYS A 39 1.90 -10.22 7.74
N SER A 40 1.71 -11.31 8.47
CA SER A 40 2.19 -12.65 8.10
C SER A 40 1.25 -13.47 7.22
N GLY A 41 0.08 -12.92 6.83
CA GLY A 41 -0.84 -13.63 5.94
C GLY A 41 -2.18 -14.05 6.53
N ASP A 42 -2.41 -13.81 7.82
CA ASP A 42 -3.68 -14.14 8.48
C ASP A 42 -4.77 -13.11 8.12
N THR A 43 -5.72 -13.54 7.30
CA THR A 43 -6.83 -12.72 6.84
C THR A 43 -7.80 -12.35 7.98
N GLU A 44 -8.06 -13.25 8.92
CA GLU A 44 -8.98 -12.99 10.05
C GLU A 44 -8.37 -11.98 11.01
N ALA A 45 -7.07 -12.10 11.28
CA ALA A 45 -6.33 -11.10 12.03
C ALA A 45 -6.38 -9.73 11.33
N ALA A 46 -6.22 -9.68 10.00
CA ALA A 46 -6.34 -8.45 9.24
C ALA A 46 -7.75 -7.84 9.29
N ILE A 47 -8.82 -8.64 9.19
CA ILE A 47 -10.20 -8.17 9.33
C ILE A 47 -10.45 -7.61 10.75
N SER A 48 -10.03 -8.34 11.79
CA SER A 48 -10.12 -7.89 13.19
C SER A 48 -9.33 -6.59 13.41
N LEU A 49 -8.13 -6.48 12.84
CA LEU A 49 -7.32 -5.27 12.93
C LEU A 49 -8.00 -4.08 12.27
N ILE A 50 -8.44 -4.23 11.02
CA ILE A 50 -9.04 -3.13 10.24
C ILE A 50 -10.38 -2.69 10.84
N SER A 51 -11.23 -3.62 11.27
CA SER A 51 -12.50 -3.27 11.94
C SER A 51 -12.32 -2.46 13.23
N LYS A 52 -11.18 -2.59 13.92
CA LYS A 52 -10.85 -1.83 15.13
C LYS A 52 -10.16 -0.50 14.84
N THR A 53 -9.47 -0.38 13.72
CA THR A 53 -8.52 0.72 13.47
C THR A 53 -8.95 1.67 12.36
N LEU A 54 -9.72 1.21 11.37
CA LEU A 54 -10.17 2.06 10.27
C LEU A 54 -11.21 3.07 10.79
N LYS A 55 -10.83 4.34 10.80
CA LYS A 55 -11.66 5.42 11.35
C LYS A 55 -12.72 5.83 10.35
N GLN A 56 -13.92 6.11 10.86
CA GLN A 56 -15.01 6.59 10.02
C GLN A 56 -14.67 7.91 9.34
N GLU A 57 -13.95 8.83 10.01
CA GLU A 57 -13.55 10.11 9.38
C GLU A 57 -12.64 9.89 8.15
N THR A 58 -11.81 8.84 8.20
CA THR A 58 -10.92 8.48 7.07
C THR A 58 -11.74 7.97 5.89
N VAL A 59 -12.73 7.12 6.14
CA VAL A 59 -13.64 6.62 5.10
C VAL A 59 -14.43 7.76 4.48
N GLU A 60 -14.93 8.70 5.28
CA GLU A 60 -15.63 9.89 4.79
C GLU A 60 -14.73 10.81 3.96
N GLU A 61 -13.46 10.94 4.34
CA GLU A 61 -12.48 11.70 3.55
C GLU A 61 -12.22 11.04 2.19
N CYS A 62 -12.04 9.71 2.17
CA CYS A 62 -11.95 8.93 0.94
C CYS A 62 -13.19 9.15 0.07
N PHE A 63 -14.39 9.06 0.62
CA PHE A 63 -15.63 9.32 -0.10
C PHE A 63 -15.66 10.73 -0.71
N LYS A 64 -15.32 11.76 0.08
CA LYS A 64 -15.31 13.17 -0.38
C LYS A 64 -14.31 13.42 -1.49
N LEU A 65 -13.18 12.72 -1.48
CA LEU A 65 -12.16 12.79 -2.52
C LEU A 65 -12.63 12.05 -3.78
N LEU A 66 -12.99 10.78 -3.62
CA LEU A 66 -13.24 9.85 -4.72
C LEU A 66 -14.53 10.15 -5.49
N LYS A 67 -15.54 10.73 -4.85
CA LYS A 67 -16.76 11.18 -5.55
C LYS A 67 -16.51 12.26 -6.62
N LYS A 68 -15.33 12.91 -6.60
CA LYS A 68 -14.95 13.93 -7.58
C LYS A 68 -14.25 13.33 -8.80
N CYS A 69 -13.83 12.07 -8.70
CA CYS A 69 -13.13 11.36 -9.74
C CYS A 69 -14.14 10.48 -10.50
N SER A 70 -13.98 10.40 -11.81
CA SER A 70 -14.73 9.44 -12.61
C SER A 70 -13.90 8.15 -12.72
N ASP A 71 -14.53 7.00 -12.53
CA ASP A 71 -13.96 5.69 -12.90
C ASP A 71 -12.66 5.32 -12.14
N VAL A 72 -12.72 5.41 -10.81
CA VAL A 72 -11.60 5.07 -9.92
C VAL A 72 -11.62 3.59 -9.55
N ILE A 73 -10.44 2.97 -9.56
CA ILE A 73 -10.21 1.60 -9.12
C ILE A 73 -9.29 1.62 -7.88
N LEU A 74 -9.70 0.90 -6.83
CA LEU A 74 -8.88 0.69 -5.64
C LEU A 74 -7.78 -0.35 -5.92
N VAL A 75 -6.54 -0.06 -5.49
CA VAL A 75 -5.39 -0.96 -5.70
C VAL A 75 -4.65 -1.16 -4.37
N PRO A 76 -4.73 -2.33 -3.74
CA PRO A 76 -3.89 -2.65 -2.60
C PRO A 76 -2.44 -2.88 -3.04
N VAL A 77 -1.49 -2.40 -2.26
CA VAL A 77 -0.07 -2.73 -2.45
C VAL A 77 0.18 -4.15 -1.91
N LEU A 78 0.30 -5.11 -2.83
CA LEU A 78 0.49 -6.52 -2.47
C LEU A 78 1.97 -6.91 -2.52
N ALA A 79 2.62 -6.89 -1.35
CA ALA A 79 4.02 -7.28 -1.19
C ALA A 79 4.17 -8.79 -0.91
N LYS A 80 5.17 -9.43 -1.52
CA LYS A 80 5.59 -10.81 -1.21
C LYS A 80 6.66 -10.77 -0.11
N GLU A 81 6.28 -10.85 1.16
CA GLU A 81 7.23 -10.82 2.29
C GLU A 81 7.75 -12.23 2.67
N VAL A 82 8.83 -12.29 3.45
CA VAL A 82 9.40 -13.55 3.94
C VAL A 82 8.48 -14.23 4.95
N ALA A 83 7.81 -13.43 5.80
CA ALA A 83 6.89 -13.91 6.84
C ALA A 83 5.51 -14.32 6.30
N GLY A 84 5.22 -14.03 5.03
CA GLY A 84 3.93 -14.27 4.38
C GLY A 84 3.47 -13.08 3.54
N ASN A 85 2.26 -13.16 2.99
CA ASN A 85 1.70 -12.07 2.19
C ASN A 85 0.95 -11.12 3.12
N ASN A 86 1.45 -9.90 3.29
CA ASN A 86 0.81 -8.86 4.08
C ASN A 86 -0.65 -8.63 3.62
N LYS A 87 -1.61 -8.86 4.54
CA LYS A 87 -3.05 -8.78 4.25
C LYS A 87 -3.67 -7.40 4.55
N ILE A 88 -2.94 -6.51 5.21
CA ILE A 88 -3.48 -5.23 5.68
C ILE A 88 -3.96 -4.36 4.50
N PRO A 89 -3.17 -4.15 3.42
CA PRO A 89 -3.62 -3.36 2.28
C PRO A 89 -4.83 -3.96 1.57
N LEU A 90 -4.83 -5.27 1.36
CA LEU A 90 -5.90 -6.01 0.68
C LEU A 90 -7.24 -5.89 1.43
N VAL A 91 -7.22 -6.16 2.75
CA VAL A 91 -8.43 -6.07 3.56
C VAL A 91 -8.94 -4.64 3.63
N THR A 92 -8.04 -3.65 3.77
CA THR A 92 -8.43 -2.23 3.76
C THR A 92 -9.10 -1.84 2.45
N ALA A 93 -8.52 -2.24 1.30
CA ALA A 93 -9.10 -1.96 -0.02
C ALA A 93 -10.49 -2.62 -0.18
N LYS A 94 -10.68 -3.84 0.33
CA LYS A 94 -11.98 -4.51 0.31
C LYS A 94 -13.02 -3.78 1.16
N PHE A 95 -12.68 -3.36 2.38
CA PHE A 95 -13.58 -2.56 3.23
C PHE A 95 -13.99 -1.24 2.56
N LEU A 96 -13.03 -0.54 1.95
CA LEU A 96 -13.32 0.70 1.22
C LEU A 96 -14.16 0.44 -0.04
N SER A 97 -13.88 -0.63 -0.78
CA SER A 97 -14.65 -1.04 -1.96
C SER A 97 -16.12 -1.28 -1.60
N GLU A 98 -16.39 -2.05 -0.55
CA GLU A 98 -17.75 -2.33 -0.09
C GLU A 98 -18.47 -1.07 0.41
N TYR A 99 -17.78 -0.21 1.17
CA TYR A 99 -18.40 1.01 1.71
C TYR A 99 -18.64 2.10 0.67
N LEU A 100 -17.73 2.24 -0.31
CA LEU A 100 -17.77 3.29 -1.33
C LEU A 100 -18.41 2.84 -2.64
N GLU A 101 -18.78 1.56 -2.74
CA GLU A 101 -19.29 0.91 -3.97
C GLU A 101 -18.34 1.07 -5.16
N LEU A 102 -17.03 0.99 -4.90
CA LEU A 102 -15.98 1.13 -5.91
C LEU A 102 -15.36 -0.22 -6.28
N PRO A 103 -14.95 -0.44 -7.53
CA PRO A 103 -14.20 -1.63 -7.90
C PRO A 103 -12.80 -1.62 -7.26
N PHE A 104 -12.24 -2.81 -7.04
CA PHE A 104 -10.83 -2.98 -6.70
C PHE A 104 -10.20 -4.08 -7.56
N VAL A 105 -8.88 -4.02 -7.71
CA VAL A 105 -8.07 -5.07 -8.37
C VAL A 105 -7.04 -5.61 -7.39
N ASP A 106 -6.80 -6.92 -7.41
CA ASP A 106 -5.85 -7.62 -6.52
C ASP A 106 -4.80 -8.42 -7.30
N ASN A 107 -4.68 -8.18 -8.60
CA ASN A 107 -3.73 -8.83 -9.49
C ASN A 107 -2.49 -7.99 -9.81
N ILE A 108 -2.38 -6.78 -9.23
CA ILE A 108 -1.16 -5.96 -9.25
C ILE A 108 -0.34 -6.35 -8.03
N VAL A 109 0.68 -7.19 -8.24
CA VAL A 109 1.47 -7.80 -7.16
C VAL A 109 2.94 -7.46 -7.31
N GLN A 110 3.66 -7.36 -6.19
CA GLN A 110 5.10 -7.17 -6.23
C GLN A 110 5.77 -8.38 -6.88
N LYS A 111 6.61 -8.12 -7.88
CA LYS A 111 7.29 -9.14 -8.67
C LYS A 111 8.42 -9.79 -7.88
N GLU A 112 9.32 -9.00 -7.29
CA GLU A 112 10.50 -9.51 -6.59
C GLU A 112 10.24 -9.85 -5.11
N LYS A 113 10.59 -11.07 -4.70
CA LYS A 113 10.93 -11.38 -3.31
C LYS A 113 12.40 -11.00 -3.13
N ILE A 114 12.70 -9.75 -2.78
CA ILE A 114 14.08 -9.35 -2.50
C ILE A 114 14.55 -10.18 -1.30
N GLY A 115 15.36 -11.20 -1.57
CA GLY A 115 16.02 -12.04 -0.58
C GLY A 115 16.87 -11.15 0.33
N ARG A 116 16.44 -11.03 1.58
CA ARG A 116 17.03 -10.14 2.58
C ARG A 116 18.34 -10.75 3.08
N THR A 117 19.47 -10.18 2.68
CA THR A 117 20.70 -10.26 3.49
C THR A 117 21.06 -8.86 3.97
N GLY A 118 20.48 -8.48 5.10
CA GLY A 118 21.07 -7.54 6.07
C GLY A 118 21.62 -6.18 5.59
N LYS A 119 20.89 -5.41 4.76
CA LYS A 119 21.24 -3.99 4.51
C LYS A 119 20.00 -3.08 4.62
N GLY A 120 20.19 -1.93 5.26
CA GLY A 120 19.17 -1.07 5.88
C GLY A 120 18.32 -0.21 4.94
N ALA A 121 17.83 0.94 5.45
CA ALA A 121 16.96 1.89 4.77
C ALA A 121 17.52 2.40 3.43
N ASP A 122 18.84 2.51 3.37
CA ASP A 122 19.70 2.86 2.24
C ASP A 122 19.53 1.90 1.04
N TYR A 123 19.17 0.63 1.28
CA TYR A 123 18.86 -0.31 0.19
C TYR A 123 17.49 -0.05 -0.45
N ARG A 124 16.48 0.41 0.31
CA ARG A 124 15.16 0.81 -0.25
C ARG A 124 15.26 2.05 -1.14
N LEU A 125 16.23 2.91 -0.87
CA LEU A 125 16.53 4.08 -1.71
C LEU A 125 17.20 3.69 -3.03
N ALA A 126 17.96 2.59 -3.02
CA ALA A 126 18.71 2.10 -4.18
C ALA A 126 17.89 1.14 -5.07
N PHE A 127 16.91 0.41 -4.52
CA PHE A 127 16.14 -0.60 -5.24
C PHE A 127 14.63 -0.40 -5.04
N ASN A 128 13.98 0.13 -6.07
CA ASN A 128 12.53 0.25 -6.10
C ASN A 128 11.92 -1.14 -6.39
N PRO A 129 10.91 -1.59 -5.63
CA PRO A 129 10.18 -2.81 -5.97
C PRO A 129 9.47 -2.64 -7.31
N THR A 130 9.47 -3.68 -8.15
CA THR A 130 8.64 -3.67 -9.36
C THR A 130 7.36 -4.46 -9.13
N PHE A 131 6.32 -4.07 -9.85
CA PHE A 131 5.01 -4.70 -9.78
C PHE A 131 4.68 -5.33 -11.13
N GLU A 132 4.02 -6.49 -11.09
CA GLU A 132 3.46 -7.18 -12.23
C GLU A 132 1.94 -7.19 -12.13
N GLY A 133 1.26 -7.01 -13.25
CA GLY A 133 -0.20 -6.88 -13.30
C GLY A 133 -0.62 -6.01 -14.49
N PHE A 134 -1.91 -6.05 -14.82
CA PHE A 134 -2.47 -5.19 -15.86
C PHE A 134 -2.83 -3.82 -15.29
N VAL A 135 -2.35 -2.76 -15.93
CA VAL A 135 -2.68 -1.37 -15.61
C VAL A 135 -3.34 -0.75 -16.83
N ASP A 136 -4.55 -0.25 -16.65
CA ASP A 136 -5.32 0.47 -17.66
C ASP A 136 -5.03 1.97 -17.53
N ASN A 137 -4.26 2.52 -18.48
CA ASN A 137 -3.85 3.93 -18.48
C ASN A 137 -5.03 4.91 -18.72
N SER A 138 -6.24 4.41 -18.98
CA SER A 138 -7.46 5.24 -19.07
C SER A 138 -8.20 5.39 -17.74
N LYS A 139 -7.75 4.69 -16.69
CA LYS A 139 -8.38 4.67 -15.36
C LYS A 139 -7.60 5.47 -14.34
N GLU A 140 -8.31 5.95 -13.33
CA GLU A 140 -7.72 6.54 -12.13
C GLU A 140 -7.56 5.46 -11.06
N TYR A 141 -6.44 5.48 -10.34
CA TYR A 141 -6.12 4.47 -9.34
C TYR A 141 -5.95 5.09 -7.95
N PHE A 142 -6.67 4.52 -6.97
CA PHE A 142 -6.49 4.85 -5.57
C PHE A 142 -5.70 3.76 -4.87
N ILE A 143 -4.43 4.05 -4.60
CA ILE A 143 -3.50 3.09 -3.99
C ILE A 143 -3.77 3.01 -2.48
N VAL A 144 -3.92 1.79 -1.98
CA VAL A 144 -4.12 1.47 -0.57
C VAL A 144 -2.88 0.74 -0.08
N ASP A 145 -2.19 1.29 0.92
CA ASP A 145 -0.93 0.76 1.44
C ASP A 145 -0.89 0.82 2.97
N ASP A 146 -0.16 -0.09 3.60
CA ASP A 146 0.07 -0.08 5.04
C ASP A 146 1.40 0.62 5.36
N VAL A 147 1.31 1.89 5.72
CA VAL A 147 2.52 2.69 6.00
C VAL A 147 3.08 2.33 7.38
N MET A 148 4.11 1.49 7.39
CA MET A 148 5.07 1.39 8.50
C MET A 148 6.31 2.20 8.14
N THR A 149 6.45 3.40 8.69
CA THR A 149 7.61 4.25 8.38
C THR A 149 8.92 3.60 8.75
N GLN A 150 9.83 3.62 7.78
CA GLN A 150 11.22 4.01 8.02
C GLN A 150 11.58 5.13 7.05
N HIS A 151 11.04 6.33 7.28
CA HIS A 151 11.72 7.59 7.00
C HIS A 151 11.00 8.75 7.67
N ASN A 152 11.74 9.48 8.51
CA ASN A 152 11.40 10.85 8.87
C ASN A 152 11.47 11.68 7.58
N PHE A 153 10.34 12.10 7.04
CA PHE A 153 10.33 13.21 6.09
C PHE A 153 10.37 14.48 6.91
N HIS A 154 11.54 15.12 6.97
CA HIS A 154 11.60 16.54 7.32
C HIS A 154 10.88 17.30 6.21
N THR A 155 9.84 18.04 6.59
CA THR A 155 9.16 19.01 5.73
C THR A 155 10.19 20.01 5.23
N LEU A 156 10.48 20.01 3.92
CA LEU A 156 11.08 21.16 3.27
C LEU A 156 9.94 22.04 2.79
N SER A 157 9.68 23.09 3.57
CA SER A 157 8.92 24.25 3.14
C SER A 157 9.76 25.03 2.12
N CYS A 158 9.27 25.10 0.89
CA CYS A 158 9.11 26.34 0.10
C CYS A 158 8.39 26.01 -1.21
#